data_AF-A0A940IZ43-F1
#
_entry.id   AF-A0A940IZ43-F1
#
_cell.length_a   1.000
_cell.length_b   1.000
_cell.length_c   1.000
_cell.angle_alpha   90.00
_cell.angle_beta   90.00
_cell.angle_gamma   90.00
#
_symmetry.space_group_name_H-M   'P 1'
#
loop_
_entity.id
_entity.type
_entity.pdbx_description
1 polymer ?
#
loop_
_entity_poly.entity_id
_entity_poly.type
_entity_poly.pdbx_seq_one_letter_code
_entity_poly.pdbx_strand_id
1 'polypeptide(L)'
;MKKLLVGLALISASFVSMAKEVNVYSYRQPFLVEPLFAKFTEQTGIKVNVVFAKKGMAERLAREGKHSPADVLLTTDISRLIELHDKNLLQAVDSKTLTEAIPAQFRASDDTWYALTTRVRNIYSAKRMGEHAFTYEELADPKYKGKICTRSGKHPYNVALVAAMINHHGEAETLNWLKGVKANLARKPQGNDRGQVQAIHQGLCDISIGNSYYFGKMLTDKKQKVWADAVHINFPNQAGVGAHVNISGVAMAKHAPHQDNAKALMEFLVSVPAQELYAETNMEYPVRVGVKRSDLVASWGEFKADDLSLEKIAEQRKKALMLIDQAKFDL
;
A
#
# COMPACT_ATOMS: atom_id res chain seq x y z
N MET A 1 -78.92 -12.00 26.91
CA MET A 1 -77.55 -12.55 26.94
C MET A 1 -76.84 -12.17 25.63
N LYS A 2 -76.06 -11.09 25.59
CA LYS A 2 -75.22 -10.71 24.44
C LYS A 2 -73.77 -10.95 24.83
N LYS A 3 -73.13 -11.96 24.24
CA LYS A 3 -71.69 -12.25 24.43
C LYS A 3 -70.89 -11.30 23.54
N LEU A 4 -70.07 -10.46 24.15
CA LEU A 4 -69.11 -9.58 23.50
C LEU A 4 -67.81 -10.38 23.31
N LEU A 5 -67.44 -10.67 22.06
CA LEU A 5 -66.16 -11.28 21.69
C LEU A 5 -65.15 -10.17 21.47
N VAL A 6 -64.17 -10.04 22.37
CA VAL A 6 -63.00 -9.17 22.22
C VAL A 6 -61.97 -9.94 21.41
N GLY A 7 -61.77 -9.55 20.16
CA GLY A 7 -60.70 -10.07 19.30
C GLY A 7 -59.38 -9.39 19.63
N LEU A 8 -58.42 -10.15 20.17
CA LEU A 8 -57.06 -9.72 20.40
C LEU A 8 -56.28 -9.82 19.08
N ALA A 9 -56.06 -8.68 18.41
CA ALA A 9 -55.22 -8.61 17.23
C ALA A 9 -53.74 -8.63 17.65
N LEU A 10 -53.07 -9.79 17.48
CA LEU A 10 -51.61 -9.84 17.50
C LEU A 10 -51.09 -9.12 16.26
N ILE A 11 -50.56 -7.91 16.44
CA ILE A 11 -49.76 -7.22 15.43
C ILE A 11 -48.36 -7.84 15.48
N SER A 12 -48.13 -8.81 14.60
CA SER A 12 -46.79 -9.32 14.30
C SER A 12 -46.01 -8.18 13.64
N ALA A 13 -45.16 -7.50 14.40
CA ALA A 13 -44.18 -6.57 13.84
C ALA A 13 -43.14 -7.39 13.06
N SER A 14 -43.41 -7.62 11.77
CA SER A 14 -42.43 -8.12 10.83
C SER A 14 -41.36 -7.05 10.67
N PHE A 15 -40.28 -7.15 11.45
CA PHE A 15 -39.04 -6.43 11.16
C PHE A 15 -38.55 -6.96 9.81
N VAL A 16 -38.84 -6.23 8.74
CA VAL A 16 -38.15 -6.41 7.46
C VAL A 16 -36.71 -6.00 7.72
N SER A 17 -35.88 -6.98 8.05
CA SER A 17 -34.43 -6.81 8.07
C SER A 17 -34.00 -6.49 6.65
N MET A 18 -33.88 -5.20 6.32
CA MET A 18 -33.25 -4.78 5.07
C MET A 18 -31.88 -5.46 5.03
N ALA A 19 -31.64 -6.27 4.00
CA ALA A 19 -30.36 -6.95 3.85
C ALA A 19 -29.26 -5.86 3.84
N LYS A 20 -28.43 -5.84 4.89
CA LYS A 20 -27.38 -4.82 5.03
C LYS A 20 -26.32 -5.10 3.98
N GLU A 21 -26.00 -4.12 3.15
CA GLU A 21 -24.92 -4.25 2.16
C GLU A 21 -23.95 -3.07 2.19
N VAL A 22 -22.76 -3.31 1.63
CA VAL A 22 -21.71 -2.31 1.42
C VAL A 22 -21.06 -2.56 0.06
N ASN A 23 -20.94 -1.50 -0.74
CA ASN A 23 -20.41 -1.54 -2.09
C ASN A 23 -18.94 -1.09 -2.12
N VAL A 24 -18.05 -2.01 -2.42
CA VAL A 24 -16.60 -1.77 -2.44
C VAL A 24 -16.11 -1.63 -3.87
N TYR A 25 -15.43 -0.54 -4.19
CA TYR A 25 -14.65 -0.43 -5.41
C TYR A 25 -13.19 -0.70 -5.07
N SER A 26 -12.59 -1.74 -5.67
CA SER A 26 -11.27 -2.22 -5.28
C SER A 26 -10.28 -2.24 -6.44
N TYR A 27 -9.13 -1.62 -6.21
CA TYR A 27 -7.92 -1.79 -7.03
C TYR A 27 -7.10 -3.02 -6.62
N ARG A 28 -7.43 -3.67 -5.50
CA ARG A 28 -6.73 -4.87 -5.04
C ARG A 28 -7.21 -6.08 -5.85
N GLN A 29 -6.36 -7.10 -5.92
CA GLN A 29 -6.71 -8.36 -6.59
C GLN A 29 -7.71 -9.14 -5.72
N PRO A 30 -8.68 -9.87 -6.32
CA PRO A 30 -9.76 -10.51 -5.58
C PRO A 30 -9.28 -11.41 -4.43
N PHE A 31 -8.32 -12.30 -4.70
CA PHE A 31 -7.78 -13.23 -3.70
C PHE A 31 -7.11 -12.55 -2.49
N LEU A 32 -6.76 -11.26 -2.57
CA LEU A 32 -6.17 -10.50 -1.46
C LEU A 32 -7.21 -9.91 -0.49
N VAL A 33 -8.49 -9.84 -0.91
CA VAL A 33 -9.54 -9.12 -0.17
C VAL A 33 -10.80 -9.95 0.07
N GLU A 34 -11.11 -10.92 -0.79
CA GLU A 34 -12.28 -11.78 -0.61
C GLU A 34 -12.29 -12.53 0.74
N PRO A 35 -11.18 -13.07 1.27
CA PRO A 35 -11.16 -13.68 2.59
C PRO A 35 -11.54 -12.71 3.72
N LEU A 36 -11.13 -11.43 3.60
CA LEU A 36 -11.48 -10.38 4.56
C LEU A 36 -12.96 -10.06 4.50
N PHE A 37 -13.52 -9.92 3.30
CA PHE A 37 -14.93 -9.64 3.11
C PHE A 37 -15.82 -10.79 3.57
N ALA A 38 -15.40 -12.03 3.34
CA ALA A 38 -16.10 -13.21 3.86
C ALA A 38 -16.14 -13.19 5.40
N LYS A 39 -15.00 -12.91 6.05
CA LYS A 39 -14.92 -12.82 7.50
C LYS A 39 -15.75 -11.66 8.07
N PHE A 40 -15.73 -10.51 7.42
CA PHE A 40 -16.58 -9.37 7.77
C PHE A 40 -18.07 -9.72 7.66
N THR A 41 -18.46 -10.36 6.56
CA THR A 41 -19.86 -10.77 6.33
C THR A 41 -20.31 -11.79 7.38
N GLU A 42 -19.44 -12.76 7.70
CA GLU A 42 -19.68 -13.76 8.76
C GLU A 42 -19.93 -13.10 10.12
N GLN A 43 -19.16 -12.07 10.47
CA GLN A 43 -19.25 -11.41 11.78
C GLN A 43 -20.43 -10.44 11.90
N THR A 44 -20.82 -9.79 10.80
CA THR A 44 -21.75 -8.65 10.84
C THR A 44 -23.09 -8.92 10.17
N GLY A 45 -23.17 -9.93 9.32
CA GLY A 45 -24.29 -10.15 8.40
C GLY A 45 -24.38 -9.13 7.27
N ILE A 46 -23.42 -8.21 7.14
CA ILE A 46 -23.38 -7.19 6.07
C ILE A 46 -22.76 -7.79 4.83
N LYS A 47 -23.52 -7.85 3.73
CA LYS A 47 -23.05 -8.35 2.44
C LYS A 47 -22.10 -7.35 1.80
N VAL A 48 -20.92 -7.82 1.36
CA VAL A 48 -19.99 -7.01 0.58
C VAL A 48 -20.21 -7.25 -0.91
N ASN A 49 -20.62 -6.21 -1.65
CA ASN A 49 -20.65 -6.21 -3.10
C ASN A 49 -19.38 -5.55 -3.61
N VAL A 50 -18.55 -6.24 -4.40
CA VAL A 50 -17.26 -5.70 -4.85
C VAL A 50 -17.19 -5.53 -6.37
N VAL A 51 -16.65 -4.38 -6.79
CA VAL A 51 -16.31 -4.11 -8.19
C VAL A 51 -14.80 -3.88 -8.30
N PHE A 52 -14.13 -4.74 -9.06
CA PHE A 52 -12.69 -4.66 -9.27
C PHE A 52 -12.33 -3.80 -10.48
N ALA A 53 -11.30 -2.97 -10.35
CA ALA A 53 -10.75 -2.17 -11.45
C ALA A 53 -9.23 -2.15 -11.43
N LYS A 54 -8.60 -2.01 -12.60
CA LYS A 54 -7.13 -1.81 -12.71
C LYS A 54 -6.74 -0.33 -12.80
N LYS A 55 -7.63 0.50 -13.34
CA LYS A 55 -7.46 1.94 -13.59
C LYS A 55 -8.85 2.60 -13.72
N GLY A 56 -8.91 3.93 -13.70
CA GLY A 56 -10.12 4.67 -14.07
C GLY A 56 -11.17 4.84 -12.97
N MET A 57 -10.86 4.48 -11.72
CA MET A 57 -11.85 4.52 -10.63
C MET A 57 -12.17 5.95 -10.22
N ALA A 58 -11.18 6.86 -10.21
CA ALA A 58 -11.42 8.26 -9.87
C ALA A 58 -12.35 8.92 -10.91
N GLU A 59 -12.12 8.67 -12.19
CA GLU A 59 -12.97 9.15 -13.28
C GLU A 59 -14.37 8.52 -13.25
N ARG A 60 -14.46 7.25 -12.87
CA ARG A 60 -15.75 6.57 -12.66
C ARG A 60 -16.54 7.23 -11.53
N LEU A 61 -15.93 7.41 -10.35
CA LEU A 61 -16.60 8.07 -9.22
C LEU A 61 -17.03 9.49 -9.57
N ALA A 62 -16.14 10.26 -10.19
CA ALA A 62 -16.47 11.63 -10.62
C ALA A 62 -17.65 11.68 -11.59
N ARG A 63 -17.72 10.73 -12.53
CA ARG A 63 -18.84 10.62 -13.50
C ARG A 63 -20.14 10.19 -12.83
N GLU A 64 -20.08 9.24 -11.90
CA GLU A 64 -21.25 8.74 -11.18
C GLU A 64 -21.80 9.79 -10.19
N GLY A 65 -20.93 10.63 -9.63
CA GLY A 65 -21.29 11.74 -8.75
C GLY A 65 -22.14 11.29 -7.56
N LYS A 66 -23.20 12.06 -7.24
CA LYS A 66 -24.14 11.77 -6.15
C LYS A 66 -24.95 10.47 -6.31
N HIS A 67 -24.89 9.85 -7.48
CA HIS A 67 -25.58 8.59 -7.78
C HIS A 67 -24.63 7.39 -7.81
N SER A 68 -23.37 7.58 -7.44
CA SER A 68 -22.44 6.47 -7.30
C SER A 68 -22.95 5.50 -6.23
N PRO A 69 -22.98 4.19 -6.52
CA PRO A 69 -23.29 3.20 -5.50
C PRO A 69 -22.09 2.93 -4.58
N ALA A 70 -20.89 3.47 -4.87
CA ALA A 70 -19.68 3.15 -4.13
C ALA A 70 -19.73 3.67 -2.69
N ASP A 71 -19.42 2.79 -1.74
CA ASP A 71 -19.32 3.10 -0.31
C ASP A 71 -17.85 3.22 0.12
N VAL A 72 -17.07 2.19 -0.19
CA VAL A 72 -15.68 2.04 0.23
C VAL A 72 -14.77 1.89 -0.98
N LEU A 73 -13.63 2.57 -0.96
CA LEU A 73 -12.61 2.52 -1.99
C LEU A 73 -11.36 1.86 -1.43
N LEU A 74 -10.90 0.77 -2.07
CA LEU A 74 -9.64 0.12 -1.74
C LEU A 74 -8.59 0.39 -2.80
N THR A 75 -7.45 0.90 -2.36
CA THR A 75 -6.33 1.25 -3.25
C THR A 75 -5.11 0.39 -2.96
N THR A 76 -4.21 0.34 -3.95
CA THR A 76 -2.92 -0.37 -3.85
C THR A 76 -1.74 0.58 -3.69
N ASP A 77 -1.95 1.90 -3.70
CA ASP A 77 -0.89 2.90 -3.66
C ASP A 77 -1.42 4.23 -3.15
N ILE A 78 -0.59 4.95 -2.38
CA ILE A 78 -0.94 6.27 -1.86
C ILE A 78 -1.36 7.25 -2.96
N SER A 79 -0.72 7.21 -4.13
CA SER A 79 -1.05 8.16 -5.20
C SER A 79 -2.49 8.05 -5.70
N ARG A 80 -3.11 6.87 -5.55
CA ARG A 80 -4.53 6.68 -5.89
C ARG A 80 -5.45 7.25 -4.82
N LEU A 81 -5.09 7.16 -3.54
CA LEU A 81 -5.86 7.80 -2.46
C LEU A 81 -5.81 9.31 -2.61
N ILE A 82 -4.63 9.85 -2.92
CA ILE A 82 -4.46 11.29 -3.05
C ILE A 82 -5.11 11.82 -4.32
N GLU A 83 -5.09 11.07 -5.42
CA GLU A 83 -5.92 11.42 -6.58
C GLU A 83 -7.42 11.51 -6.24
N LEU A 84 -7.94 10.58 -5.44
CA LEU A 84 -9.35 10.60 -5.01
C LEU A 84 -9.62 11.78 -4.07
N HIS A 85 -8.68 12.08 -3.17
CA HIS A 85 -8.73 13.20 -2.23
C HIS A 85 -8.71 14.55 -2.96
N ASP A 86 -7.72 14.80 -3.81
CA ASP A 86 -7.54 16.03 -4.59
C ASP A 86 -8.75 16.33 -5.48
N LYS A 87 -9.40 15.28 -5.99
CA LYS A 87 -10.63 15.39 -6.79
C LYS A 87 -11.89 15.57 -5.94
N ASN A 88 -11.77 15.67 -4.62
CA ASN A 88 -12.87 15.82 -3.68
C ASN A 88 -13.92 14.72 -3.84
N LEU A 89 -13.45 13.46 -3.94
CA LEU A 89 -14.27 12.25 -4.11
C LEU A 89 -14.38 11.42 -2.83
N LEU A 90 -13.74 11.86 -1.75
CA LEU A 90 -13.73 11.21 -0.44
C LEU A 90 -14.53 12.04 0.57
N GLN A 91 -14.95 11.40 1.66
CA GLN A 91 -15.45 12.07 2.86
C GLN A 91 -14.66 11.61 4.09
N ALA A 92 -14.56 12.48 5.08
CA ALA A 92 -13.94 12.17 6.36
C ALA A 92 -14.73 11.11 7.13
N VAL A 93 -14.04 10.27 7.88
CA VAL A 93 -14.65 9.22 8.71
C VAL A 93 -14.29 9.43 10.17
N ASP A 94 -15.23 9.98 10.95
CA ASP A 94 -15.04 10.13 12.40
C ASP A 94 -15.10 8.75 13.10
N SER A 95 -13.94 8.13 13.33
CA SER A 95 -13.80 6.85 14.04
C SER A 95 -12.56 6.81 14.92
N LYS A 96 -12.78 6.76 16.24
CA LYS A 96 -11.71 6.49 17.20
C LYS A 96 -11.01 5.17 16.92
N THR A 97 -11.76 4.14 16.51
CA THR A 97 -11.21 2.82 16.14
C THR A 97 -10.17 2.95 15.04
N LEU A 98 -10.43 3.73 13.99
CA LEU A 98 -9.47 3.96 12.90
C LEU A 98 -8.26 4.77 13.38
N THR A 99 -8.49 5.88 14.10
CA THR A 99 -7.40 6.79 14.52
C THR A 99 -6.49 6.19 15.60
N GLU A 100 -7.00 5.31 16.46
CA GLU A 100 -6.20 4.59 17.47
C GLU A 100 -5.46 3.40 16.87
N ALA A 101 -6.05 2.74 15.87
CA ALA A 101 -5.42 1.60 15.21
C ALA A 101 -4.25 1.99 14.31
N ILE A 102 -4.35 3.15 13.65
CA ILE A 102 -3.43 3.55 12.58
C ILE A 102 -2.57 4.75 13.02
N PRO A 103 -1.24 4.60 13.02
CA PRO A 103 -0.31 5.70 13.27
C PRO A 103 -0.57 6.91 12.37
N ALA A 104 -0.39 8.12 12.90
CA ALA A 104 -0.76 9.37 12.21
C ALA A 104 -0.10 9.53 10.83
N GLN A 105 1.14 9.07 10.64
CA GLN A 105 1.86 9.12 9.37
C GLN A 105 1.25 8.22 8.27
N PHE A 106 0.36 7.29 8.63
CA PHE A 106 -0.29 6.34 7.74
C PHE A 106 -1.78 6.62 7.54
N ARG A 107 -2.26 7.81 7.87
CA ARG A 107 -3.63 8.24 7.61
C ARG A 107 -3.67 9.71 7.17
N ALA A 108 -4.77 10.10 6.55
CA ALA A 108 -5.00 11.48 6.17
C ALA A 108 -5.09 12.38 7.40
N SER A 109 -4.59 13.61 7.29
CA SER A 109 -4.74 14.61 8.35
C SER A 109 -6.19 15.08 8.55
N ASP A 110 -7.03 14.90 7.53
CA ASP A 110 -8.45 15.24 7.51
C ASP A 110 -9.38 14.00 7.58
N ASP A 111 -8.83 12.83 7.95
CA ASP A 111 -9.58 11.58 8.15
C ASP A 111 -10.32 11.05 6.89
N THR A 112 -9.94 11.49 5.70
CA THR A 112 -10.54 11.04 4.43
C THR A 112 -10.04 9.67 3.93
N TRP A 113 -8.85 9.25 4.37
CA TRP A 113 -8.28 7.96 4.01
C TRP A 113 -7.37 7.41 5.10
N TYR A 114 -7.21 6.08 5.09
CA TYR A 114 -6.48 5.31 6.09
C TYR A 114 -5.66 4.21 5.41
N ALA A 115 -4.39 4.01 5.81
CA ALA A 115 -3.64 2.85 5.35
C ALA A 115 -4.20 1.55 5.95
N LEU A 116 -4.04 0.45 5.24
CA LEU A 116 -4.37 -0.90 5.71
C LEU A 116 -3.13 -1.76 5.88
N THR A 117 -2.17 -1.61 4.98
CA THR A 117 -0.90 -2.32 5.03
C THR A 117 0.20 -1.44 4.51
N THR A 118 1.42 -1.69 4.96
CA THR A 118 2.62 -1.03 4.46
C THR A 118 3.52 -2.02 3.71
N ARG A 119 4.35 -1.46 2.81
CA ARG A 119 5.38 -2.17 2.08
C ARG A 119 6.63 -1.31 2.08
N VAL A 120 7.77 -1.94 2.31
CA VAL A 120 9.07 -1.26 2.33
C VAL A 120 9.70 -1.36 0.96
N ARG A 121 10.25 -0.25 0.45
CA ARG A 121 11.05 -0.25 -0.77
C ARG A 121 12.51 -0.48 -0.42
N ASN A 122 12.92 -1.74 -0.39
CA ASN A 122 14.22 -2.19 0.09
C ASN A 122 15.33 -2.03 -0.93
N ILE A 123 16.55 -2.14 -0.43
CA ILE A 123 17.74 -2.45 -1.22
C ILE A 123 18.01 -3.95 -1.11
N TYR A 124 18.06 -4.65 -2.23
CA TYR A 124 18.57 -6.02 -2.29
C TYR A 124 20.04 -5.99 -2.68
N SER A 125 20.90 -6.63 -1.89
CA SER A 125 22.32 -6.76 -2.18
C SER A 125 22.69 -8.22 -2.39
N ALA A 126 23.63 -8.50 -3.28
CA ALA A 126 24.13 -9.84 -3.50
C ALA A 126 24.82 -10.35 -2.24
N LYS A 127 24.57 -11.61 -1.83
CA LYS A 127 25.27 -12.20 -0.66
C LYS A 127 26.79 -12.18 -0.78
N ARG A 128 27.32 -12.22 -2.01
CA ARG A 128 28.77 -12.10 -2.30
C ARG A 128 29.37 -10.75 -1.90
N MET A 129 28.56 -9.72 -1.64
CA MET A 129 29.02 -8.43 -1.10
C MET A 129 29.20 -8.45 0.42
N GLY A 130 28.69 -9.48 1.10
CA GLY A 130 28.52 -9.46 2.55
C GLY A 130 27.33 -8.60 2.99
N GLU A 131 27.13 -8.54 4.31
CA GLU A 131 26.12 -7.68 4.94
C GLU A 131 26.59 -6.22 4.97
N HIS A 132 25.67 -5.29 4.73
CA HIS A 132 25.97 -3.86 4.73
C HIS A 132 24.73 -3.07 5.16
N ALA A 133 24.93 -2.07 6.01
CA ALA A 133 23.85 -1.20 6.48
C ALA A 133 23.58 -0.11 5.45
N PHE A 134 22.60 -0.34 4.57
CA PHE A 134 22.41 0.54 3.42
C PHE A 134 21.74 1.88 3.75
N THR A 135 22.05 2.91 2.95
CA THR A 135 21.21 4.12 2.80
C THR A 135 20.73 4.25 1.35
N TYR A 136 19.67 5.01 1.09
CA TYR A 136 19.30 5.31 -0.30
C TYR A 136 20.35 6.21 -0.97
N GLU A 137 20.87 7.17 -0.23
CA GLU A 137 21.83 8.19 -0.62
C GLU A 137 23.11 7.58 -1.18
N GLU A 138 23.65 6.55 -0.50
CA GLU A 138 24.88 5.91 -0.95
C GLU A 138 24.75 5.17 -2.28
N LEU A 139 23.55 4.91 -2.79
CA LEU A 139 23.39 4.31 -4.13
C LEU A 139 23.98 5.21 -5.23
N ALA A 140 24.18 6.51 -4.95
CA ALA A 140 24.87 7.44 -5.83
C ALA A 140 26.41 7.42 -5.70
N ASP A 141 26.98 6.67 -4.75
CA ASP A 141 28.42 6.57 -4.51
C ASP A 141 29.14 5.90 -5.70
N PRO A 142 30.20 6.51 -6.29
CA PRO A 142 30.94 5.93 -7.41
C PRO A 142 31.48 4.51 -7.19
N LYS A 143 31.63 4.03 -5.94
CA LYS A 143 32.03 2.64 -5.65
C LYS A 143 31.05 1.59 -6.20
N TYR A 144 29.82 2.01 -6.49
CA TYR A 144 28.77 1.18 -7.09
C TYR A 144 28.66 1.32 -8.62
N LYS A 145 29.64 1.95 -9.27
CA LYS A 145 29.63 2.09 -10.73
C LYS A 145 29.48 0.75 -11.44
N GLY A 146 28.42 0.61 -12.25
CA GLY A 146 28.10 -0.61 -12.98
C GLY A 146 27.58 -1.76 -12.11
N LYS A 147 27.16 -1.50 -10.86
CA LYS A 147 26.71 -2.53 -9.91
C LYS A 147 25.22 -2.47 -9.57
N ILE A 148 24.48 -1.47 -10.06
CA ILE A 148 23.07 -1.30 -9.70
C ILE A 148 22.13 -1.75 -10.83
N CYS A 149 21.15 -2.57 -10.51
CA CYS A 149 19.99 -2.83 -11.36
C CYS A 149 18.75 -2.18 -10.79
N THR A 150 17.92 -1.59 -11.65
CA THR A 150 16.61 -1.10 -11.24
C THR A 150 15.64 -1.18 -12.41
N ARG A 151 14.36 -1.10 -12.09
CA ARG A 151 13.32 -0.85 -13.09
C ARG A 151 13.25 0.65 -13.41
N SER A 152 12.45 1.00 -14.42
CA SER A 152 12.18 2.40 -14.78
C SER A 152 12.00 3.31 -13.56
N GLY A 153 12.71 4.43 -13.54
CA GLY A 153 12.56 5.48 -12.52
C GLY A 153 11.14 6.05 -12.51
N LYS A 154 10.47 6.07 -13.67
CA LYS A 154 9.07 6.53 -13.83
C LYS A 154 8.03 5.55 -13.26
N HIS A 155 8.44 4.37 -12.80
CA HIS A 155 7.51 3.47 -12.12
C HIS A 155 7.01 4.09 -10.80
N PRO A 156 5.70 4.02 -10.47
CA PRO A 156 5.13 4.66 -9.28
C PRO A 156 5.89 4.43 -7.96
N TYR A 157 6.48 3.25 -7.78
CA TYR A 157 7.28 2.94 -6.59
C TYR A 157 8.58 3.74 -6.51
N ASN A 158 9.28 3.92 -7.64
CA ASN A 158 10.50 4.73 -7.69
C ASN A 158 10.15 6.22 -7.60
N VAL A 159 9.05 6.65 -8.21
CA VAL A 159 8.56 8.03 -8.10
C VAL A 159 8.25 8.38 -6.63
N ALA A 160 7.62 7.48 -5.87
CA ALA A 160 7.35 7.70 -4.45
C ALA A 160 8.62 7.80 -3.61
N LEU A 161 9.62 6.94 -3.86
CA LEU A 161 10.92 7.03 -3.20
C LEU A 161 11.62 8.37 -3.53
N VAL A 162 11.65 8.77 -4.81
CA VAL A 162 12.24 10.05 -5.23
C VAL A 162 11.51 11.23 -4.60
N ALA A 163 10.18 11.17 -4.48
CA ALA A 163 9.41 12.19 -3.80
C ALA A 163 9.72 12.30 -2.29
N ALA A 164 9.99 11.17 -1.62
CA ALA A 164 10.50 11.18 -0.26
C ALA A 164 11.90 11.82 -0.19
N MET A 165 12.79 11.49 -1.13
CA MET A 165 14.11 12.13 -1.23
C MET A 165 14.01 13.65 -1.41
N ILE A 166 13.04 14.15 -2.19
CA ILE A 166 12.81 15.60 -2.34
C ILE A 166 12.40 16.25 -1.01
N ASN A 167 11.56 15.60 -0.21
CA ASN A 167 11.17 16.15 1.10
C ASN A 167 12.35 16.21 2.08
N HIS A 168 13.21 15.18 2.07
CA HIS A 168 14.34 15.09 3.01
C HIS A 168 15.56 15.93 2.59
N HIS A 169 15.83 16.05 1.29
CA HIS A 169 17.08 16.62 0.75
C HIS A 169 16.86 17.80 -0.20
N GLY A 170 15.62 18.08 -0.58
CA GLY A 170 15.31 19.07 -1.62
C GLY A 170 15.60 18.58 -3.04
N GLU A 171 15.17 19.41 -4.00
CA GLU A 171 15.18 19.04 -5.43
C GLU A 171 16.60 18.94 -6.02
N ALA A 172 17.50 19.86 -5.63
CA ALA A 172 18.86 19.91 -6.17
C ALA A 172 19.68 18.67 -5.78
N GLU A 173 19.63 18.28 -4.50
CA GLU A 173 20.33 17.10 -3.99
C GLU A 173 19.73 15.82 -4.57
N THR A 174 18.39 15.74 -4.68
CA THR A 174 17.72 14.60 -5.29
C THR A 174 18.08 14.43 -6.77
N LEU A 175 18.20 15.54 -7.54
CA LEU A 175 18.63 15.48 -8.93
C LEU A 175 20.07 14.97 -9.05
N ASN A 176 20.96 15.40 -8.17
CA ASN A 176 22.35 14.92 -8.13
C ASN A 176 22.41 13.43 -7.78
N TRP A 177 21.61 13.01 -6.78
CA TRP A 177 21.46 11.61 -6.41
C TRP A 177 20.98 10.76 -7.60
N LEU A 178 19.92 11.19 -8.30
CA LEU A 178 19.40 10.49 -9.49
C LEU A 178 20.48 10.32 -10.58
N LYS A 179 21.29 11.36 -10.82
CA LYS A 179 22.41 11.30 -11.78
C LYS A 179 23.49 10.33 -11.32
N GLY A 180 23.83 10.32 -10.03
CA GLY A 180 24.80 9.38 -9.46
C GLY A 180 24.33 7.94 -9.55
N VAL A 181 23.08 7.66 -9.14
CA VAL A 181 22.48 6.33 -9.28
C VAL A 181 22.43 5.90 -10.74
N LYS A 182 22.07 6.81 -11.67
CA LYS A 182 22.10 6.53 -13.11
C LYS A 182 23.50 6.12 -13.58
N ALA A 183 24.53 6.88 -13.17
CA ALA A 183 25.93 6.57 -13.51
C ALA A 183 26.40 5.22 -12.94
N ASN A 184 25.72 4.73 -11.89
CA ASN A 184 25.98 3.46 -11.25
C ASN A 184 25.20 2.26 -11.81
N LEU A 185 24.29 2.49 -12.76
CA LEU A 185 23.52 1.41 -13.34
C LEU A 185 24.40 0.47 -14.18
N ALA A 186 24.25 -0.83 -13.94
CA ALA A 186 24.88 -1.89 -14.72
C ALA A 186 24.26 -2.03 -16.12
N ARG A 187 23.00 -1.60 -16.27
CA ARG A 187 22.21 -1.68 -17.49
C ARG A 187 21.09 -0.65 -17.48
N LYS A 188 20.55 -0.33 -18.66
CA LYS A 188 19.34 0.50 -18.79
C LYS A 188 18.19 -0.05 -17.91
N PRO A 189 17.43 0.82 -17.21
CA PRO A 189 16.29 0.38 -16.41
C PRO A 189 15.29 -0.44 -17.23
N GLN A 190 14.93 -1.63 -16.73
CA GLN A 190 14.04 -2.54 -17.45
C GLN A 190 13.35 -3.53 -16.51
N GLY A 191 12.27 -4.18 -16.96
CA GLY A 191 11.60 -5.24 -16.22
C GLY A 191 10.88 -4.77 -14.94
N ASN A 192 10.76 -5.68 -13.98
CA ASN A 192 10.07 -5.48 -12.69
C ASN A 192 11.03 -5.74 -11.51
N ASP A 193 10.60 -5.50 -10.27
CA ASP A 193 11.43 -5.66 -9.06
C ASP A 193 12.05 -7.07 -8.94
N ARG A 194 11.29 -8.14 -9.22
CA ARG A 194 11.79 -9.53 -9.18
C ARG A 194 12.86 -9.80 -10.23
N GLY A 195 12.70 -9.22 -11.43
CA GLY A 195 13.71 -9.29 -12.49
C GLY A 195 15.03 -8.59 -12.15
N GLN A 196 15.04 -7.69 -11.16
CA GLN A 196 16.29 -7.09 -10.67
C GLN A 196 17.01 -8.03 -9.70
N VAL A 197 16.26 -8.70 -8.82
CA VAL A 197 16.82 -9.75 -7.94
C VAL A 197 17.32 -10.94 -8.74
N GLN A 198 16.60 -11.34 -9.79
CA GLN A 198 17.10 -12.31 -10.78
C GLN A 198 18.43 -11.86 -11.41
N ALA A 199 18.56 -10.58 -11.78
CA ALA A 199 19.79 -10.06 -12.36
C ALA A 199 20.96 -10.09 -11.38
N ILE A 200 20.71 -9.89 -10.08
CA ILE A 200 21.73 -10.06 -9.04
C ILE A 200 22.19 -11.52 -8.96
N HIS A 201 21.23 -12.45 -8.96
CA HIS A 201 21.51 -13.89 -8.98
C HIS A 201 22.33 -14.30 -10.22
N GLN A 202 22.06 -13.70 -11.38
CA GLN A 202 22.80 -13.91 -12.63
C GLN A 202 24.14 -13.17 -12.72
N GLY A 203 24.52 -12.41 -11.69
CA GLY A 203 25.80 -11.69 -11.66
C GLY A 203 25.85 -10.45 -12.55
N LEU A 204 24.71 -9.94 -13.04
CA LEU A 204 24.66 -8.74 -13.90
C LEU A 204 24.83 -7.43 -13.12
N CYS A 205 24.58 -7.46 -11.82
CA CYS A 205 24.66 -6.35 -10.89
C CYS A 205 24.74 -6.92 -9.47
N ASP A 206 25.16 -6.11 -8.50
CA ASP A 206 25.27 -6.52 -7.11
C ASP A 206 24.16 -5.94 -6.23
N ILE A 207 23.50 -4.87 -6.68
CA ILE A 207 22.51 -4.13 -5.89
C ILE A 207 21.26 -3.87 -6.72
N SER A 208 20.09 -3.90 -6.10
CA SER A 208 18.84 -3.44 -6.72
C SER A 208 17.86 -2.84 -5.72
N ILE A 209 16.87 -2.11 -6.22
CA ILE A 209 15.79 -1.53 -5.41
C ILE A 209 14.48 -2.29 -5.71
N GLY A 210 13.77 -2.73 -4.66
CA GLY A 210 12.47 -3.36 -4.84
C GLY A 210 11.65 -3.56 -3.57
N ASN A 211 10.35 -3.81 -3.73
CA ASN A 211 9.44 -3.93 -2.58
C ASN A 211 9.60 -5.27 -1.83
N SER A 212 9.42 -5.24 -0.51
CA SER A 212 9.53 -6.39 0.41
C SER A 212 8.70 -7.61 0.01
N TYR A 213 7.42 -7.43 -0.31
CA TYR A 213 6.51 -8.55 -0.58
C TYR A 213 6.95 -9.41 -1.79
N TYR A 214 7.72 -8.85 -2.73
CA TYR A 214 8.27 -9.63 -3.83
C TYR A 214 9.32 -10.63 -3.36
N PHE A 215 10.07 -10.32 -2.30
CA PHE A 215 11.03 -11.25 -1.69
C PHE A 215 10.30 -12.46 -1.13
N GLY A 216 9.25 -12.25 -0.34
CA GLY A 216 8.38 -13.32 0.14
C GLY A 216 7.80 -14.16 -1.00
N LYS A 217 7.28 -13.51 -2.06
CA LYS A 217 6.72 -14.24 -3.22
C LYS A 217 7.79 -15.08 -3.91
N MET A 218 9.01 -14.58 -4.05
CA MET A 218 10.12 -15.34 -4.62
C MET A 218 10.51 -16.52 -3.72
N LEU A 219 10.55 -16.35 -2.39
CA LEU A 219 10.85 -17.43 -1.45
C LEU A 219 9.82 -18.58 -1.53
N THR A 220 8.55 -18.27 -1.80
CA THR A 220 7.48 -19.27 -1.94
C THR A 220 7.31 -19.85 -3.34
N ASP A 221 8.02 -19.31 -4.34
CA ASP A 221 7.97 -19.78 -5.73
C ASP A 221 9.19 -20.65 -6.03
N LYS A 222 8.98 -21.94 -6.31
CA LYS A 222 10.06 -22.91 -6.56
C LYS A 222 11.07 -22.46 -7.62
N LYS A 223 10.65 -21.70 -8.64
CA LYS A 223 11.53 -21.24 -9.73
C LYS A 223 12.28 -19.96 -9.39
N GLN A 224 11.74 -19.15 -8.47
CA GLN A 224 12.30 -17.84 -8.11
C GLN A 224 13.03 -17.86 -6.77
N LYS A 225 12.86 -18.92 -5.97
CA LYS A 225 13.51 -19.09 -4.67
C LYS A 225 15.03 -18.95 -4.77
N VAL A 226 15.63 -19.51 -5.82
CA VAL A 226 17.07 -19.38 -6.09
C VAL A 226 17.53 -17.93 -6.28
N TRP A 227 16.65 -17.03 -6.71
CA TRP A 227 16.95 -15.59 -6.82
C TRP A 227 16.94 -14.92 -5.45
N ALA A 228 15.91 -15.20 -4.64
CA ALA A 228 15.81 -14.69 -3.28
C ALA A 228 16.95 -15.20 -2.40
N ASP A 229 17.32 -16.48 -2.52
CA ASP A 229 18.40 -17.07 -1.75
C ASP A 229 19.79 -16.47 -2.07
N ALA A 230 19.94 -15.76 -3.19
CA ALA A 230 21.18 -15.12 -3.62
C ALA A 230 21.37 -13.69 -3.09
N VAL A 231 20.37 -13.11 -2.40
CA VAL A 231 20.40 -11.72 -1.92
C VAL A 231 20.15 -11.60 -0.43
N HIS A 232 20.66 -10.52 0.16
CA HIS A 232 20.14 -9.97 1.42
C HIS A 232 19.02 -8.97 1.09
N ILE A 233 17.99 -8.94 1.94
CA ILE A 233 17.00 -7.85 1.98
C ILE A 233 17.50 -6.83 3.01
N ASN A 234 17.74 -5.59 2.59
CA ASN A 234 18.27 -4.55 3.45
C ASN A 234 17.23 -3.43 3.60
N PHE A 235 16.90 -3.12 4.85
CA PHE A 235 16.09 -1.96 5.21
C PHE A 235 16.99 -0.71 5.24
N PRO A 236 16.80 0.28 4.36
CA PRO A 236 17.74 1.40 4.28
C PRO A 236 17.55 2.42 5.41
N ASN A 237 18.56 3.26 5.65
CA ASN A 237 18.52 4.45 6.49
C ASN A 237 18.16 4.17 7.97
N GLN A 238 18.53 3.01 8.51
CA GLN A 238 18.17 2.62 9.89
C GLN A 238 18.85 3.45 10.98
N ALA A 239 20.01 4.05 10.67
CA ALA A 239 20.67 5.03 11.55
C ALA A 239 20.11 6.47 11.40
N GLY A 240 19.18 6.69 10.47
CA GLY A 240 18.63 8.01 10.12
C GLY A 240 17.11 8.02 10.16
N VAL A 241 16.48 8.55 9.10
CA VAL A 241 15.02 8.71 9.00
C VAL A 241 14.25 7.38 8.97
N GLY A 242 14.87 6.29 8.55
CA GLY A 242 14.23 4.98 8.37
C GLY A 242 13.92 4.65 6.90
N ALA A 243 13.41 3.45 6.68
CA ALA A 243 13.17 2.95 5.32
C ALA A 243 11.90 3.54 4.71
N HIS A 244 11.95 3.87 3.41
CA HIS A 244 10.80 4.37 2.69
C HIS A 244 9.69 3.31 2.62
N VAL A 245 8.50 3.71 3.05
CA VAL A 245 7.29 2.90 3.06
C VAL A 245 6.21 3.49 2.16
N ASN A 246 5.43 2.61 1.57
CA ASN A 246 4.22 2.95 0.82
C ASN A 246 3.10 2.00 1.27
N ILE A 247 1.85 2.26 0.88
CA ILE A 247 0.68 1.64 1.49
C ILE A 247 -0.28 1.01 0.48
N SER A 248 -1.08 0.07 0.96
CA SER A 248 -2.46 -0.07 0.50
C SER A 248 -3.37 0.69 1.47
N GLY A 249 -4.48 1.23 1.00
CA GLY A 249 -5.34 2.02 1.87
C GLY A 249 -6.80 1.96 1.49
N VAL A 250 -7.62 2.49 2.39
CA VAL A 250 -9.07 2.55 2.32
C VAL A 250 -9.54 3.98 2.48
N ALA A 251 -10.61 4.31 1.78
CA ALA A 251 -11.32 5.58 1.94
C ALA A 251 -12.83 5.36 1.81
N MET A 252 -13.61 6.26 2.40
CA MET A 252 -15.06 6.30 2.17
C MET A 252 -15.36 7.22 0.99
N ALA A 253 -16.16 6.75 0.04
CA ALA A 253 -16.60 7.57 -1.08
C ALA A 253 -17.48 8.71 -0.60
N LYS A 254 -17.34 9.90 -1.19
CA LYS A 254 -18.05 11.13 -0.77
C LYS A 254 -19.57 11.02 -0.73
N HIS A 255 -20.15 10.19 -1.60
CA HIS A 255 -21.59 9.99 -1.70
C HIS A 255 -22.01 8.57 -1.31
N ALA A 256 -21.24 7.91 -0.41
CA ALA A 256 -21.51 6.56 0.07
C ALA A 256 -22.98 6.41 0.54
N PRO A 257 -23.81 5.59 -0.13
CA PRO A 257 -25.21 5.40 0.27
C PRO A 257 -25.38 4.62 1.57
N HIS A 258 -24.37 3.85 2.01
CA HIS A 258 -24.40 2.99 3.19
C HIS A 258 -23.27 3.36 4.18
N GLN A 259 -23.23 4.62 4.62
CA GLN A 259 -22.12 5.17 5.43
C GLN A 259 -21.79 4.35 6.69
N ASP A 260 -22.81 3.91 7.43
CA ASP A 260 -22.60 3.10 8.65
C ASP A 260 -21.97 1.74 8.34
N ASN A 261 -22.41 1.08 7.26
CA ASN A 261 -21.85 -0.20 6.83
C ASN A 261 -20.43 -0.01 6.26
N ALA A 262 -20.19 1.10 5.57
CA ALA A 262 -18.88 1.50 5.06
C ALA A 262 -17.88 1.70 6.19
N LYS A 263 -18.28 2.46 7.22
CA LYS A 263 -17.50 2.67 8.44
C LYS A 263 -17.22 1.34 9.14
N ALA A 264 -18.23 0.49 9.32
CA ALA A 264 -18.05 -0.83 9.94
C ALA A 264 -17.05 -1.70 9.17
N LEU A 265 -17.08 -1.68 7.83
CA LEU A 265 -16.09 -2.38 7.02
C LEU A 265 -14.68 -1.78 7.20
N MET A 266 -14.54 -0.45 7.20
CA MET A 266 -13.26 0.22 7.43
C MET A 266 -12.67 -0.14 8.80
N GLU A 267 -13.48 -0.10 9.86
CA GLU A 267 -13.08 -0.49 11.22
C GLU A 267 -12.70 -1.96 11.30
N PHE A 268 -13.43 -2.84 10.62
CA PHE A 268 -13.08 -4.25 10.52
C PHE A 268 -11.72 -4.44 9.83
N LEU A 269 -11.43 -3.76 8.73
CA LEU A 269 -10.18 -3.92 7.99
C LEU A 269 -8.93 -3.52 8.79
N VAL A 270 -9.10 -2.70 9.84
CA VAL A 270 -8.03 -2.31 10.77
C VAL A 270 -8.07 -3.06 12.09
N SER A 271 -8.99 -4.02 12.24
CA SER A 271 -9.09 -4.89 13.42
C SER A 271 -7.90 -5.85 13.50
N VAL A 272 -7.63 -6.40 14.69
CA VAL A 272 -6.57 -7.41 14.87
C VAL A 272 -6.77 -8.61 13.93
N PRO A 273 -7.96 -9.25 13.84
CA PRO A 273 -8.14 -10.41 12.96
C PRO A 273 -7.92 -10.11 11.47
N ALA A 274 -8.36 -8.94 10.99
CA ALA A 274 -8.16 -8.55 9.60
C ALA A 274 -6.68 -8.26 9.30
N GLN A 275 -5.99 -7.62 10.22
CA GLN A 275 -4.57 -7.28 10.09
C GLN A 275 -3.67 -8.52 10.20
N GLU A 276 -4.04 -9.50 11.03
CA GLU A 276 -3.39 -10.82 11.03
C GLU A 276 -3.57 -11.52 9.68
N LEU A 277 -4.78 -11.48 9.10
CA LEU A 277 -5.01 -12.06 7.78
C LEU A 277 -4.19 -11.34 6.70
N TYR A 278 -4.04 -10.01 6.77
CA TYR A 278 -3.14 -9.27 5.88
C TYR A 278 -1.69 -9.72 6.01
N ALA A 279 -1.20 -9.92 7.24
CA ALA A 279 0.17 -10.32 7.52
C ALA A 279 0.50 -11.71 6.93
N GLU A 280 -0.45 -12.65 7.00
CA GLU A 280 -0.26 -14.03 6.51
C GLU A 280 -0.41 -14.16 5.00
N THR A 281 -1.39 -13.48 4.40
CA THR A 281 -1.77 -13.72 3.00
C THR A 281 -0.95 -12.91 2.00
N ASN A 282 -0.52 -11.70 2.38
CA ASN A 282 -0.05 -10.71 1.42
C ASN A 282 1.45 -10.44 1.48
N MET A 283 2.17 -11.00 2.47
CA MET A 283 3.60 -10.72 2.71
C MET A 283 3.86 -9.20 2.84
N GLU A 284 2.85 -8.49 3.33
CA GLU A 284 2.85 -7.06 3.62
C GLU A 284 2.95 -6.87 5.14
N TYR A 285 3.27 -5.65 5.57
CA TYR A 285 3.32 -5.32 6.99
C TYR A 285 1.95 -4.79 7.43
N PRO A 286 1.32 -5.36 8.46
CA PRO A 286 0.12 -4.78 9.04
C PRO A 286 0.45 -3.37 9.55
N VAL A 287 -0.46 -2.43 9.33
CA VAL A 287 -0.28 -1.05 9.80
C VAL A 287 -0.64 -0.93 11.29
N ARG A 288 -1.51 -1.82 11.78
CA ARG A 288 -2.00 -1.79 13.16
C ARG A 288 -0.87 -2.14 14.12
N VAL A 289 -0.66 -1.26 15.10
CA VAL A 289 0.28 -1.49 16.21
C VAL A 289 -0.14 -2.74 17.00
N GLY A 290 0.83 -3.59 17.34
CA GLY A 290 0.62 -4.79 18.13
C GLY A 290 0.19 -6.04 17.35
N VAL A 291 0.00 -5.95 16.03
CA VAL A 291 -0.25 -7.12 15.19
C VAL A 291 1.07 -7.71 14.70
N LYS A 292 1.24 -9.02 14.89
CA LYS A 292 2.44 -9.72 14.46
C LYS A 292 2.48 -9.83 12.94
N ARG A 293 3.69 -9.78 12.40
CA ARG A 293 3.99 -10.13 11.01
C ARG A 293 3.96 -11.65 10.89
N SER A 294 3.70 -12.18 9.70
CA SER A 294 3.88 -13.61 9.45
C SER A 294 5.32 -14.03 9.69
N ASP A 295 5.54 -15.28 10.09
CA ASP A 295 6.87 -15.81 10.41
C ASP A 295 7.89 -15.54 9.30
N LEU A 296 7.44 -15.67 8.03
CA LEU A 296 8.28 -15.38 6.87
C LEU A 296 8.70 -13.90 6.81
N VAL A 297 7.77 -12.97 7.00
CA VAL A 297 8.06 -11.53 6.95
C VAL A 297 8.86 -11.10 8.19
N ALA A 298 8.55 -11.67 9.36
CA ALA A 298 9.31 -11.46 10.59
C ALA A 298 10.76 -11.94 10.49
N SER A 299 11.02 -13.01 9.73
CA SER A 299 12.38 -13.56 9.52
C SER A 299 13.34 -12.59 8.82
N TRP A 300 12.84 -11.51 8.21
CA TRP A 300 13.67 -10.50 7.55
C TRP A 300 14.22 -9.45 8.52
N GLY A 301 13.74 -9.44 9.76
CA GLY A 301 14.16 -8.53 10.82
C GLY A 301 13.20 -7.36 11.05
N GLU A 302 13.56 -6.55 12.03
CA GLU A 302 12.88 -5.30 12.36
C GLU A 302 13.44 -4.14 11.56
N PHE A 303 12.63 -3.09 11.39
CA PHE A 303 13.06 -1.87 10.74
C PHE A 303 12.31 -0.65 11.28
N LYS A 304 13.00 0.48 11.33
CA LYS A 304 12.42 1.80 11.46
C LYS A 304 11.87 2.24 10.10
N ALA A 305 10.59 2.57 10.04
CA ALA A 305 9.96 3.20 8.89
C ALA A 305 10.24 4.71 8.89
N ASP A 306 10.39 5.30 7.71
CA ASP A 306 10.34 6.75 7.51
C ASP A 306 9.03 7.32 8.06
N ASP A 307 9.12 8.36 8.89
CA ASP A 307 7.98 9.01 9.54
C ASP A 307 7.39 10.17 8.70
N LEU A 308 7.95 10.42 7.52
CA LEU A 308 7.43 11.38 6.56
C LEU A 308 5.97 11.05 6.18
N SER A 309 5.09 12.03 6.34
CA SER A 309 3.69 11.90 5.93
C SER A 309 3.57 11.50 4.46
N LEU A 310 2.72 10.51 4.20
CA LEU A 310 2.38 10.06 2.86
C LEU A 310 1.74 11.17 1.99
N GLU A 311 1.10 12.16 2.60
CA GLU A 311 0.58 13.36 1.92
C GLU A 311 1.72 14.18 1.33
N LYS A 312 2.74 14.48 2.15
CA LYS A 312 3.95 15.20 1.72
C LYS A 312 4.69 14.46 0.60
N ILE A 313 4.71 13.12 0.64
CA ILE A 313 5.30 12.32 -0.44
C ILE A 313 4.53 12.53 -1.75
N ALA A 314 3.20 12.55 -1.73
CA ALA A 314 2.46 12.73 -2.97
C ALA A 314 2.48 14.15 -3.51
N GLU A 315 2.54 15.18 -2.65
CA GLU A 315 2.76 16.57 -3.08
C GLU A 315 4.00 16.70 -3.97
N GLN A 316 5.07 15.95 -3.68
CA GLN A 316 6.30 15.97 -4.47
C GLN A 316 6.26 15.08 -5.71
N ARG A 317 5.19 14.31 -5.95
CA ARG A 317 5.14 13.31 -7.03
C ARG A 317 5.39 13.89 -8.42
N LYS A 318 4.79 15.05 -8.72
CA LYS A 318 4.97 15.74 -10.01
C LYS A 318 6.42 16.17 -10.19
N LYS A 319 7.03 16.76 -9.17
CA LYS A 319 8.44 17.16 -9.16
C LYS A 319 9.38 15.96 -9.27
N ALA A 320 9.11 14.87 -8.57
CA ALA A 320 9.86 13.62 -8.68
C ALA A 320 9.91 13.11 -10.13
N LEU A 321 8.76 13.08 -10.82
CA LEU A 321 8.71 12.71 -12.24
C LEU A 321 9.53 13.66 -13.13
N MET A 322 9.46 14.97 -12.87
CA MET A 322 10.27 15.96 -13.59
C MET A 322 11.76 15.73 -13.39
N LEU A 323 12.21 15.50 -12.15
CA LEU A 323 13.62 15.25 -11.86
C LEU A 323 14.12 13.93 -12.46
N ILE A 324 13.30 12.87 -12.44
CA ILE A 324 13.62 11.59 -13.10
C ILE A 324 13.82 11.80 -14.61
N ASP A 325 12.97 12.61 -15.23
CA ASP A 325 13.07 12.94 -16.66
C ASP A 325 14.30 13.82 -16.96
N GLN A 326 14.55 14.85 -16.13
CA GLN A 326 15.70 15.74 -16.24
C GLN A 326 17.04 14.99 -16.05
N ALA A 327 17.08 14.01 -15.13
CA ALA A 327 18.22 13.10 -14.98
C ALA A 327 18.38 12.14 -16.16
N LYS A 328 17.39 12.09 -17.06
CA LYS A 328 17.28 11.12 -18.15
C LYS A 328 17.44 9.70 -17.62
N PHE A 329 16.87 9.40 -16.45
CA PHE A 329 17.20 8.20 -15.66
C PHE A 329 17.04 6.90 -16.44
N ASP A 330 16.01 6.84 -17.29
CA ASP A 330 15.68 5.67 -18.10
C ASP A 330 16.39 5.65 -19.46
N LEU A 331 17.26 6.61 -19.80
CA LEU A 331 17.93 6.71 -21.11
C LEU A 331 19.36 6.18 -21.11
#